data_AF-A0A7C5BYX8-F1
#
_entry.id   AF-A0A7C5BYX8-F1
#
_cell.length_a   1.000
_cell.length_b   1.000
_cell.length_c   1.000
_cell.angle_alpha   90.00
_cell.angle_beta   90.00
_cell.angle_gamma   90.00
#
_symmetry.space_group_name_H-M   'P 1'
#
loop_
_entity.id
_entity.type
_entity.pdbx_description
1 polymer ?
#
loop_
_entity_poly.entity_id
_entity_poly.type
_entity_poly.pdbx_seq_one_letter_code
_entity_poly.pdbx_strand_id
1 'polypeptide(L)'
;MAVLLFKKKFLPAIRAGQKRQTLRFWKWRLMRAGQRSYIPGVGHIVIEKVEEVRLEDLTEADALADGFATLQELHAALAELYPANQAAGRKLFRVTFSLAPRDSSPPVDTGHSGTASSSGVGPQIAAPPGSSQSDNSSGQNS
;
A
#
# COMPACT_ATOMS: atom_id res chain seq x y z
N MET A 1 -7.89 9.43 15.57
CA MET A 1 -7.51 8.40 14.58
C MET A 1 -8.50 7.24 14.69
N ALA A 2 -9.00 6.72 13.57
CA ALA A 2 -9.96 5.60 13.59
C ALA A 2 -9.23 4.26 13.43
N VAL A 3 -9.72 3.23 14.12
CA VAL A 3 -9.20 1.86 14.05
C VAL A 3 -10.18 0.99 13.27
N LEU A 4 -9.67 0.23 12.29
CA LEU A 4 -10.43 -0.76 11.54
C LEU A 4 -9.99 -2.16 11.97
N LEU A 5 -10.93 -2.91 12.56
CA LEU A 5 -10.70 -4.28 13.02
C LEU A 5 -11.09 -5.28 11.92
N PHE A 6 -10.25 -6.29 11.71
CA PHE A 6 -10.45 -7.36 10.74
C PHE A 6 -10.22 -8.73 11.37
N LYS A 7 -10.94 -9.76 10.90
CA LYS A 7 -10.63 -11.17 11.23
C LYS A 7 -9.18 -11.46 10.78
N LYS A 8 -8.41 -12.21 11.58
CA LYS A 8 -6.97 -12.49 11.33
C LYS A 8 -6.68 -13.04 9.92
N LYS A 9 -7.59 -13.84 9.36
CA LYS A 9 -7.49 -14.41 8.01
C LYS A 9 -7.30 -13.38 6.90
N PHE A 10 -7.78 -12.15 7.10
CA PHE A 10 -7.70 -11.08 6.11
C PHE A 10 -6.42 -10.26 6.18
N LEU A 11 -5.67 -10.32 7.30
CA LEU A 11 -4.48 -9.48 7.48
C LEU A 11 -3.38 -9.76 6.43
N PRO A 12 -3.08 -11.01 6.04
CA PRO A 12 -2.12 -11.27 4.96
C PRO A 12 -2.53 -10.63 3.63
N ALA A 13 -3.79 -10.78 3.21
CA ALA A 13 -4.31 -10.22 1.96
C ALA A 13 -4.30 -8.68 1.98
N ILE A 14 -4.58 -8.05 3.13
CA ILE A 14 -4.50 -6.59 3.28
C ILE A 14 -3.04 -6.13 3.17
N ARG A 15 -2.09 -6.83 3.83
CA ARG A 15 -0.66 -6.50 3.75
C ARG A 15 -0.10 -6.65 2.33
N ALA A 16 -0.61 -7.61 1.57
CA ALA A 16 -0.25 -7.81 0.18
C ALA A 16 -0.95 -6.83 -0.78
N GLY A 17 -1.85 -5.97 -0.28
CA GLY A 17 -2.64 -5.05 -1.12
C GLY A 17 -3.69 -5.75 -1.99
N GLN A 18 -3.97 -7.03 -1.74
CA GLN A 18 -4.98 -7.81 -2.47
C GLN A 18 -6.39 -7.47 -1.98
N LYS A 19 -6.56 -7.35 -0.67
CA LYS A 19 -7.80 -6.88 -0.05
C LYS A 19 -7.73 -5.37 0.15
N ARG A 20 -8.50 -4.62 -0.63
CA ARG A 20 -8.46 -3.15 -0.71
C ARG A 20 -9.75 -2.48 -0.27
N GLN A 21 -10.77 -3.27 0.09
CA GLN A 21 -12.01 -2.72 0.60
C GLN A 21 -12.55 -3.48 1.81
N THR A 22 -13.52 -2.86 2.46
CA THR A 22 -14.38 -3.48 3.46
C THR A 22 -15.80 -2.96 3.37
N LEU A 23 -16.77 -3.86 3.50
CA LEU A 23 -18.19 -3.55 3.58
C LEU A 23 -18.65 -3.55 5.05
N ARG A 24 -19.30 -2.48 5.49
CA ARG A 24 -19.74 -2.32 6.89
C ARG A 24 -21.12 -1.67 6.98
N PHE A 25 -21.96 -2.21 7.86
CA PHE A 25 -23.25 -1.60 8.19
C PHE A 25 -23.08 -0.52 9.26
N TRP A 26 -23.43 0.71 8.92
CA TRP A 26 -23.44 1.84 9.86
C TRP A 26 -24.73 2.63 9.76
N LYS A 27 -25.13 3.27 10.86
CA LYS A 27 -26.30 4.17 10.85
C LYS A 27 -26.02 5.46 10.06
N TRP A 28 -24.76 5.90 10.04
CA TRP A 28 -24.27 7.05 9.29
C TRP A 28 -22.83 6.80 8.83
N ARG A 29 -22.37 7.58 7.86
CA ARG A 29 -21.01 7.46 7.32
C ARG A 29 -19.96 7.81 8.39
N LEU A 30 -19.33 6.80 8.98
CA LEU A 30 -18.31 6.97 10.04
C LEU A 30 -16.93 7.38 9.53
N MET A 31 -16.71 7.33 8.22
CA MET A 31 -15.41 7.50 7.60
C MET A 31 -15.44 8.51 6.45
N ARG A 32 -14.29 9.10 6.12
CA ARG A 32 -14.14 10.08 5.04
C ARG A 32 -12.94 9.74 4.18
N ALA A 33 -13.03 10.02 2.87
CA ALA A 33 -11.90 9.94 1.96
C ALA A 33 -10.75 10.86 2.43
N GLY A 34 -9.52 10.44 2.18
CA GLY A 34 -8.29 11.12 2.59
C GLY A 34 -7.89 10.92 4.06
N GLN A 35 -8.76 10.38 4.92
CA GLN A 35 -8.40 10.20 6.33
C GLN A 35 -7.39 9.04 6.52
N ARG A 36 -6.47 9.21 7.47
CA ARG A 36 -5.55 8.15 7.89
C ARG A 36 -6.21 7.29 8.99
N SER A 37 -6.18 5.97 8.81
CA SER A 37 -6.69 4.98 9.77
C SER A 37 -5.62 3.94 10.09
N TYR A 38 -5.88 3.10 11.09
CA TYR A 38 -4.96 2.05 11.51
C TYR A 38 -5.64 0.69 11.55
N ILE A 39 -4.94 -0.33 11.05
CA ILE A 39 -5.34 -1.74 11.15
C ILE A 39 -4.30 -2.47 12.01
N PRO A 40 -4.68 -2.99 13.19
CA PRO A 40 -3.78 -3.80 14.01
C PRO A 40 -3.21 -4.99 13.24
N GLY A 41 -1.89 -5.16 13.27
CA GLY A 41 -1.18 -6.23 12.56
C GLY A 41 -0.88 -5.95 11.08
N VAL A 42 -1.30 -4.80 10.55
CA VAL A 42 -1.00 -4.35 9.18
C VAL A 42 -0.24 -3.02 9.20
N GLY A 43 -0.77 -2.02 9.89
CA GLY A 43 -0.20 -0.67 9.93
C GLY A 43 -1.21 0.42 9.53
N HIS A 44 -0.69 1.56 9.10
CA HIS A 44 -1.49 2.70 8.68
C HIS A 44 -2.05 2.49 7.27
N ILE A 45 -3.27 2.98 7.06
CA ILE A 45 -3.94 3.01 5.76
C ILE A 45 -4.46 4.42 5.48
N VAL A 46 -4.69 4.71 4.21
CA VAL A 46 -5.43 5.90 3.77
C VAL A 46 -6.77 5.43 3.21
N ILE A 47 -7.85 6.06 3.67
CA ILE A 47 -9.17 5.80 3.10
C ILE A 47 -9.29 6.54 1.77
N GLU A 48 -9.50 5.81 0.68
CA GLU A 48 -9.57 6.36 -0.67
C GLU A 48 -10.99 6.85 -0.97
N LYS A 49 -11.99 6.03 -0.64
CA LYS A 49 -13.40 6.31 -0.92
C LYS A 49 -14.29 5.70 0.14
N VAL A 50 -15.39 6.38 0.44
CA VAL A 50 -16.46 5.87 1.29
C VAL A 50 -17.79 6.16 0.61
N GLU A 51 -18.48 5.11 0.20
CA GLU A 51 -19.74 5.20 -0.53
C GLU A 51 -20.81 4.30 0.09
N GLU A 52 -22.05 4.78 0.08
CA GLU A 52 -23.22 3.96 0.42
C GLU A 52 -23.52 3.06 -0.78
N VAL A 53 -23.69 1.77 -0.53
CA VAL A 53 -24.03 0.78 -1.56
C VAL A 53 -25.24 -0.02 -1.10
N ARG A 54 -25.99 -0.57 -2.04
CA ARG A 54 -27.08 -1.50 -1.73
C ARG A 54 -26.55 -2.92 -1.70
N LEU A 55 -27.15 -3.77 -0.87
CA LEU A 55 -26.72 -5.16 -0.74
C LEU A 55 -26.96 -5.92 -2.06
N GLU A 56 -28.04 -5.59 -2.77
CA GLU A 56 -28.38 -6.15 -4.07
C GLU A 56 -27.47 -5.70 -5.23
N ASP A 57 -26.71 -4.62 -5.06
CA ASP A 57 -25.81 -4.09 -6.11
C ASP A 57 -24.38 -4.67 -6.01
N LEU A 58 -24.12 -5.54 -5.03
CA LEU A 58 -22.79 -6.13 -4.86
C LEU A 58 -22.46 -7.11 -5.98
N THR A 59 -21.22 -7.06 -6.43
CA THR A 59 -20.72 -7.86 -7.56
C THR A 59 -19.64 -8.86 -7.12
N GLU A 60 -19.28 -9.81 -7.98
CA GLU A 60 -18.14 -10.70 -7.71
C GLU A 60 -16.82 -9.94 -7.55
N ALA A 61 -16.64 -8.84 -8.29
CA ALA A 61 -15.49 -7.97 -8.12
C ALA A 61 -15.42 -7.39 -6.70
N ASP A 62 -16.57 -7.11 -6.09
CA ASP A 62 -16.64 -6.65 -4.70
C ASP A 62 -16.23 -7.72 -3.70
N ALA A 63 -16.65 -8.97 -3.95
CA ALA A 63 -16.23 -10.11 -3.14
C ALA A 63 -14.71 -10.28 -3.17
N LEU A 64 -14.13 -10.31 -4.38
CA LEU A 64 -12.68 -10.44 -4.56
C LEU A 64 -11.91 -9.31 -3.87
N ALA A 65 -12.34 -8.06 -4.07
CA ALA A 65 -11.71 -6.90 -3.43
C ALA A 65 -11.88 -6.87 -1.90
N ASP A 66 -12.95 -7.49 -1.38
CA ASP A 66 -13.21 -7.68 0.05
C ASP A 66 -12.56 -8.99 0.59
N GLY A 67 -11.84 -9.74 -0.25
CA GLY A 67 -11.07 -10.92 0.13
C GLY A 67 -11.90 -12.21 0.26
N PHE A 68 -13.02 -12.29 -0.44
CA PHE A 68 -13.87 -13.48 -0.59
C PHE A 68 -13.74 -14.05 -2.00
N ALA A 69 -13.92 -15.36 -2.16
CA ALA A 69 -13.80 -15.98 -3.47
C ALA A 69 -15.04 -15.74 -4.35
N THR A 70 -16.21 -15.61 -3.73
CA THR A 70 -17.50 -15.48 -4.43
C THR A 70 -18.42 -14.44 -3.78
N LEU A 71 -19.37 -13.93 -4.57
CA LEU A 71 -20.42 -13.05 -4.05
C LEU A 71 -21.26 -13.73 -2.96
N GLN A 72 -21.51 -15.03 -3.09
CA GLN A 72 -22.25 -15.80 -2.09
C GLN A 72 -21.53 -15.83 -0.74
N GLU A 73 -20.21 -16.04 -0.72
CA GLU A 73 -19.41 -16.01 0.51
C GLU A 73 -19.44 -14.64 1.17
N LEU A 74 -19.39 -13.56 0.38
CA LEU A 74 -19.49 -12.20 0.89
C LEU A 74 -20.86 -11.97 1.55
N HIS A 75 -21.96 -12.34 0.89
CA HIS A 75 -23.31 -12.21 1.44
C HIS A 75 -23.48 -13.02 2.72
N ALA A 76 -23.00 -14.27 2.75
CA ALA A 76 -23.04 -15.12 3.92
C ALA A 76 -22.27 -14.51 5.10
N ALA A 77 -21.08 -13.96 4.85
CA ALA A 77 -20.29 -13.29 5.87
C ALA A 77 -20.96 -12.00 6.38
N LEU A 78 -21.60 -11.23 5.51
CA LEU A 78 -22.37 -10.04 5.92
C LEU A 78 -23.58 -10.43 6.79
N ALA A 79 -24.30 -11.50 6.42
CA ALA A 79 -25.44 -12.01 7.19
C ALA A 79 -25.00 -12.58 8.56
N GLU A 80 -23.86 -13.27 8.63
CA GLU A 80 -23.26 -13.77 9.89
C GLU A 80 -22.88 -12.61 10.82
N LEU A 81 -22.23 -11.57 10.28
CA LEU A 81 -21.73 -10.45 11.06
C LEU A 81 -22.82 -9.47 11.50
N TYR A 82 -23.88 -9.32 10.69
CA TYR A 82 -24.97 -8.38 10.93
C TYR A 82 -26.31 -9.09 10.73
N PRO A 83 -26.79 -9.81 11.76
CA PRO A 83 -28.13 -10.39 11.73
C PRO A 83 -29.18 -9.31 11.44
N ALA A 84 -30.33 -9.69 10.87
CA ALA A 84 -31.32 -8.76 10.33
C ALA A 84 -31.74 -7.61 11.29
N ASN A 85 -31.80 -7.88 12.59
CA ASN A 85 -32.09 -6.88 13.62
C ASN A 85 -31.00 -5.80 13.78
N GLN A 86 -29.74 -6.12 13.45
CA GLN A 86 -28.60 -5.20 13.49
C GLN A 86 -28.39 -4.48 12.16
N ALA A 87 -28.88 -5.02 11.05
CA ALA A 87 -28.90 -4.34 9.75
C ALA A 87 -30.07 -3.35 9.62
N ALA A 88 -31.17 -3.57 10.35
CA ALA A 88 -32.34 -2.71 10.32
C ALA A 88 -32.00 -1.23 10.62
N GLY A 89 -32.38 -0.34 9.71
CA GLY A 89 -32.11 1.10 9.81
C GLY A 89 -30.63 1.48 9.64
N ARG A 90 -29.77 0.56 9.21
CA ARG A 90 -28.37 0.83 8.86
C ARG A 90 -28.18 0.75 7.36
N LYS A 91 -27.19 1.49 6.89
CA LYS A 91 -26.78 1.54 5.48
C LYS A 91 -25.47 0.77 5.34
N LEU A 92 -25.32 0.09 4.21
CA LEU A 92 -24.08 -0.59 3.87
C LEU A 92 -23.13 0.43 3.25
N PHE A 93 -21.95 0.56 3.84
CA PHE A 93 -20.90 1.42 3.32
C PHE A 93 -19.74 0.57 2.82
N ARG A 94 -19.32 0.84 1.58
CA ARG A 94 -18.06 0.39 1.01
C ARG A 94 -16.98 1.39 1.38
N VAL A 95 -15.93 0.88 2.02
CA VAL A 95 -14.74 1.65 2.39
C VAL A 95 -13.56 1.09 1.62
N THR A 96 -13.10 1.84 0.62
CA THR A 96 -11.89 1.52 -0.14
C THR A 96 -10.69 2.17 0.51
N PHE A 97 -9.58 1.45 0.60
CA PHE A 97 -8.36 1.92 1.25
C PHE A 97 -7.11 1.35 0.59
N SER A 98 -6.00 2.05 0.79
CA SER A 98 -4.64 1.60 0.46
C SER A 98 -3.75 1.64 1.69
N LEU A 99 -2.71 0.80 1.68
CA LEU A 99 -1.65 0.90 2.67
C LEU A 99 -1.01 2.28 2.58
N ALA A 100 -0.90 2.98 3.70
CA ALA A 100 -0.13 4.20 3.73
C ALA A 100 1.33 3.84 3.39
N PRO A 101 2.05 4.73 2.67
CA PRO A 101 3.50 4.60 2.56
C PRO A 101 4.06 4.35 3.95
N ARG A 102 4.98 3.41 4.09
CA ARG A 102 5.77 3.35 5.32
C ARG A 102 6.45 4.70 5.42
N ASP A 103 6.30 5.35 6.57
CA ASP A 103 7.15 6.49 6.89
C ASP A 103 8.58 5.95 6.89
N SER A 104 9.28 6.09 5.76
CA SER A 104 10.72 5.95 5.72
C SER A 104 11.22 7.15 6.51
N SER A 105 11.42 6.98 7.82
CA SER A 105 12.46 7.80 8.43
C SER A 105 13.71 7.51 7.62
N PRO A 106 14.38 8.52 7.05
CA PRO A 106 15.70 8.28 6.50
C PRO A 106 16.53 7.60 7.59
N PRO A 107 17.42 6.66 7.24
CA PRO A 107 18.32 6.10 8.24
C PRO A 107 18.99 7.29 8.91
N VAL A 108 18.76 7.42 10.22
CA VAL A 108 19.51 8.35 11.05
C VAL A 108 20.94 7.86 10.89
N ASP A 109 21.70 8.58 10.06
CA ASP A 109 23.13 8.37 9.90
C ASP A 109 23.72 8.71 11.26
N THR A 110 23.77 7.69 12.12
CA THR A 110 24.39 7.79 13.43
C THR A 110 25.88 7.66 13.14
N GLY A 111 26.45 8.74 12.59
CA GLY A 111 27.87 8.93 12.42
C GLY A 111 28.55 8.89 13.78
N HIS A 112 28.81 7.68 14.26
CA HIS A 112 29.79 7.46 15.30
C HIS A 112 31.16 7.46 14.64
N SER A 113 31.80 8.61 14.76
CA SER A 113 33.24 8.83 14.80
C SER A 113 34.03 7.56 15.18
N GLY A 114 34.79 7.05 14.22
CA GLY A 114 35.78 5.99 14.39
C GLY A 114 37.03 6.38 13.63
N THR A 115 37.88 7.18 14.28
CA THR A 115 39.25 7.46 13.88
C THR A 115 40.07 6.17 13.83
N ALA A 116 40.67 5.84 12.68
CA ALA A 116 41.89 5.04 12.64
C ALA A 116 42.66 5.28 11.33
N SER A 117 43.77 5.97 11.49
CA SER A 117 44.88 6.16 10.57
C SER A 117 45.34 4.85 9.90
N SER A 118 45.69 4.91 8.61
CA SER A 118 46.89 4.23 8.12
C SER A 118 47.37 4.81 6.78
N SER A 119 48.50 5.50 6.87
CA SER A 119 49.66 5.42 5.98
C SER A 119 49.47 5.69 4.48
N GLY A 120 49.65 6.96 4.11
CA GLY A 120 50.08 7.35 2.77
C GLY A 120 51.60 7.33 2.66
N VAL A 121 52.14 6.65 1.64
CA VAL A 121 53.50 6.81 1.13
C VAL A 121 53.46 6.72 -0.39
N GLY A 122 53.97 7.75 -1.07
CA GLY A 122 54.45 7.68 -2.45
C GLY A 122 53.78 8.63 -3.45
N PRO A 123 54.45 9.72 -3.89
CA PRO A 123 54.01 10.54 -5.00
C PRO A 123 54.56 9.98 -6.33
N GLN A 124 53.76 10.02 -7.40
CA GLN A 124 54.30 10.00 -8.76
C GLN A 124 53.62 11.08 -9.60
N ILE A 125 54.47 11.85 -10.25
CA ILE A 125 54.21 13.08 -11.00
C ILE A 125 54.46 12.77 -12.48
N ALA A 126 53.78 13.52 -13.36
CA ALA A 126 53.96 13.67 -14.82
C ALA A 126 53.21 12.65 -15.70
N ALA A 127 52.51 13.01 -16.79
CA ALA A 127 52.13 14.28 -17.42
C ALA A 127 51.02 13.98 -18.49
N PRO A 128 50.16 14.94 -18.88
CA PRO A 128 49.43 14.92 -20.16
C PRO A 128 50.26 15.65 -21.24
N PRO A 129 50.11 15.36 -22.56
CA PRO A 129 48.99 15.90 -23.34
C PRO A 129 48.54 15.03 -24.53
N GLY A 130 47.38 15.36 -25.12
CA GLY A 130 46.99 14.82 -26.43
C GLY A 130 45.50 15.01 -26.74
N SER A 131 45.13 16.22 -27.13
CA SER A 131 43.80 16.56 -27.65
C SER A 131 43.64 16.16 -29.12
N SER A 132 42.42 15.75 -29.47
CA SER A 132 41.69 15.99 -30.74
C SER A 132 42.20 15.42 -32.06
N GLN A 133 41.38 14.56 -32.68
CA GLN A 133 40.81 14.62 -34.06
C GLN A 133 40.02 13.31 -34.31
N SER A 134 38.69 13.26 -34.41
CA SER A 134 37.75 13.63 -35.51
C SER A 134 37.96 12.89 -36.84
N ASP A 135 36.91 12.13 -37.21
CA ASP A 135 36.39 11.74 -38.55
C ASP A 135 37.30 11.02 -39.57
N ASN A 136 36.88 9.85 -40.06
CA ASN A 136 35.97 9.73 -41.21
C ASN A 136 35.77 8.27 -41.68
N SER A 137 34.61 8.07 -42.27
CA SER A 137 33.98 6.92 -42.91
C SER A 137 34.75 6.23 -44.05
N SER A 138 34.45 4.94 -44.25
CA SER A 138 34.25 4.18 -45.52
C SER A 138 34.50 2.69 -45.19
N GLY A 139 33.63 1.70 -45.42
CA GLY A 139 32.87 1.38 -46.63
C GLY A 139 33.58 0.25 -47.39
N GLN A 140 32.99 -0.96 -47.43
CA GLN A 140 33.20 -2.14 -48.32
C GLN A 140 32.91 -3.41 -47.49
N ASN A 141 31.80 -4.14 -47.64
CA ASN A 141 31.31 -4.95 -48.76
C ASN A 141 32.34 -5.96 -49.29
N SER A 142 32.21 -7.22 -48.84
CA SER A 142 32.39 -8.46 -49.62
C SER A 142 31.69 -9.59 -48.89
#